data_AF-A0A654AS44-F1
#
_entry.id   AF-A0A654AS44-F1
#
_cell.length_a   1.000
_cell.length_b   1.000
_cell.length_c   1.000
_cell.angle_alpha   90.00
_cell.angle_beta   90.00
_cell.angle_gamma   90.00
#
_symmetry.space_group_name_H-M   'P 1'
#
loop_
_entity.id
_entity.type
_entity.pdbx_description
1 polymer ?
#
loop_
_entity_poly.entity_id
_entity_poly.type
_entity_poly.pdbx_seq_one_letter_code
_entity_poly.pdbx_strand_id
1 'polypeptide(L)'
;MTQQIGVVGLAVMGKNLAWNIESRGYSVSVYNRSRQKTDEMVEESKGKSIHPTYSLEEFVNSLEKPRKILLMVKAGPATDATIDGLLPLLDDDDILIDGGNTNYQDTIRRNKALAESGVNFIGMGVSGGEVGALTGPSLMPGGQEDAYNKVSDILDAIAAKAQDGASCVTYIGPNGAGHYVKMVHNGIEYADMQLIAESYAMMKDLLGMSHTEISQTFKDWNAGELESYLIEITGDIFTKLDEDNEPLVEKILDTAGQKGTGKWTSINALELGIPLTIITESVFARFISSIKEERVNASKSLNGPTASFDGDKQEFLEKIRKALYMSKICSYAQGFAQMRKASEDHEWNLKLGELAMIWREGCIIRAQFLQKIKDAYDNNPNLENLLLDPYFKNIVTDYQDALRDVVATGVKNGVPTPGFSASVNYYDSYRSEDLPANLIQAQRDYFGAHTYERKDRQGVFHTQWVEEE
;
A
#
# COMPACT_ATOMS: atom_id res chain seq x y z
N MET A 1 33.15 20.90 -8.96
CA MET A 1 31.92 21.22 -9.72
C MET A 1 30.76 20.99 -8.78
N THR A 2 29.74 21.83 -8.81
CA THR A 2 28.51 21.60 -8.05
C THR A 2 27.72 20.44 -8.65
N GLN A 3 26.95 19.73 -7.83
CA GLN A 3 26.13 18.58 -8.23
C GLN A 3 24.65 19.00 -8.30
N GLN A 4 23.89 18.38 -9.20
CA GLN A 4 22.51 18.76 -9.50
C GLN A 4 21.51 18.38 -8.40
N ILE A 5 21.80 17.32 -7.65
CA ILE A 5 20.95 16.80 -6.57
C ILE A 5 21.77 16.09 -5.49
N GLY A 6 21.31 16.16 -4.26
CA GLY A 6 21.90 15.47 -3.12
C GLY A 6 21.01 14.37 -2.55
N VAL A 7 21.59 13.27 -2.07
CA VAL A 7 20.88 12.20 -1.35
C VAL A 7 21.47 12.01 0.04
N VAL A 8 20.61 12.12 1.06
CA VAL A 8 20.95 11.87 2.47
C VAL A 8 20.34 10.56 2.93
N GLY A 9 21.18 9.64 3.42
CA GLY A 9 20.74 8.33 3.91
C GLY A 9 20.98 7.23 2.87
N LEU A 10 22.00 6.40 3.12
CA LEU A 10 22.52 5.42 2.15
C LEU A 10 22.26 3.97 2.57
N ALA A 11 21.07 3.74 3.12
CA ALA A 11 20.53 2.37 3.17
C ALA A 11 20.18 1.89 1.75
N VAL A 12 19.74 0.64 1.61
CA VAL A 12 19.43 0.00 0.31
C VAL A 12 18.61 0.90 -0.62
N MET A 13 17.51 1.49 -0.12
CA MET A 13 16.66 2.36 -0.94
C MET A 13 17.36 3.65 -1.39
N GLY A 14 18.02 4.37 -0.48
CA GLY A 14 18.67 5.65 -0.80
C GLY A 14 19.89 5.49 -1.71
N LYS A 15 20.67 4.42 -1.50
CA LYS A 15 21.78 4.04 -2.38
C LYS A 15 21.29 3.77 -3.80
N ASN A 16 20.24 2.96 -3.94
CA ASN A 16 19.70 2.60 -5.26
C ASN A 16 19.06 3.78 -5.97
N LEU A 17 18.37 4.68 -5.25
CA LEU A 17 17.86 5.92 -5.84
C LEU A 17 18.98 6.85 -6.31
N ALA A 18 20.07 6.99 -5.53
CA ALA A 18 21.22 7.77 -5.96
C ALA A 18 21.85 7.20 -7.25
N TRP A 19 21.96 5.87 -7.36
CA TRP A 19 22.41 5.22 -8.60
C TRP A 19 21.44 5.34 -9.76
N ASN A 20 20.14 5.29 -9.50
CA ASN A 20 19.12 5.50 -10.53
C ASN A 20 19.27 6.92 -11.10
N ILE A 21 19.29 7.95 -10.23
CA ILE A 21 19.52 9.35 -10.60
C ILE A 21 20.80 9.50 -11.44
N GLU A 22 21.92 8.94 -10.97
CA GLU A 22 23.21 8.98 -11.68
C GLU A 22 23.14 8.33 -13.06
N SER A 23 22.44 7.19 -13.18
CA SER A 23 22.28 6.49 -14.45
C SER A 23 21.47 7.28 -15.50
N ARG A 24 20.73 8.32 -15.09
CA ARG A 24 20.01 9.23 -15.98
C ARG A 24 20.82 10.46 -16.39
N GLY A 25 22.10 10.50 -16.05
CA GLY A 25 23.02 11.57 -16.43
C GLY A 25 23.04 12.75 -15.47
N TYR A 26 22.41 12.64 -14.31
CA TYR A 26 22.48 13.66 -13.26
C TYR A 26 23.70 13.44 -12.37
N SER A 27 24.35 14.54 -11.95
CA SER A 27 25.43 14.49 -10.98
C SER A 27 24.88 14.47 -9.54
N VAL A 28 25.38 13.57 -8.69
CA VAL A 28 24.78 13.28 -7.37
C VAL A 28 25.78 13.43 -6.23
N SER A 29 25.49 14.31 -5.27
CA SER A 29 26.17 14.30 -3.97
C SER A 29 25.51 13.33 -3.02
N VAL A 30 26.30 12.60 -2.23
CA VAL A 30 25.78 11.65 -1.24
C VAL A 30 26.34 11.94 0.16
N TYR A 31 25.47 11.80 1.15
CA TYR A 31 25.83 11.93 2.56
C TYR A 31 25.12 10.87 3.40
N ASN A 32 25.80 10.35 4.41
CA ASN A 32 25.21 9.50 5.43
C ASN A 32 25.82 9.80 6.79
N ARG A 33 25.00 9.82 7.85
CA ARG A 33 25.46 10.06 9.23
C ARG A 33 26.59 9.11 9.65
N SER A 34 26.47 7.83 9.29
CA SER A 34 27.54 6.85 9.48
C SER A 34 28.45 6.86 8.25
N ARG A 35 29.66 7.43 8.41
CA ARG A 35 30.67 7.53 7.35
C ARG A 35 30.92 6.23 6.59
N GLN A 36 30.98 5.10 7.30
CA GLN A 36 31.21 3.78 6.71
C GLN A 36 30.24 3.45 5.56
N LYS A 37 28.97 3.88 5.64
CA LYS A 37 27.98 3.63 4.57
C LYS A 37 28.28 4.42 3.30
N THR A 38 28.83 5.63 3.44
CA THR A 38 29.31 6.43 2.31
C THR A 38 30.52 5.74 1.68
N ASP A 39 31.48 5.30 2.48
CA ASP A 39 32.69 4.64 2.00
C ASP A 39 32.36 3.30 1.28
N GLU A 40 31.45 2.49 1.83
CA GLU A 40 30.91 1.27 1.20
C GLU A 40 30.26 1.57 -0.15
N MET A 41 29.39 2.59 -0.22
CA MET A 41 28.73 2.97 -1.47
C MET A 41 29.74 3.45 -2.52
N VAL A 42 30.74 4.25 -2.15
CA VAL A 42 31.75 4.77 -3.09
C VAL A 42 32.56 3.64 -3.71
N GLU A 43 32.94 2.64 -2.92
CA GLU A 43 33.63 1.46 -3.41
C GLU A 43 32.78 0.67 -4.42
N GLU A 44 31.48 0.52 -4.14
CA GLU A 44 30.51 -0.08 -5.06
C GLU A 44 30.21 0.80 -6.29
N SER A 45 30.52 2.10 -6.24
CA SER A 45 30.20 3.10 -7.28
C SER A 45 31.39 3.43 -8.19
N LYS A 46 32.43 2.60 -8.23
CA LYS A 46 33.60 2.85 -9.11
C LYS A 46 33.19 3.04 -10.56
N GLY A 47 33.55 4.20 -11.12
CA GLY A 47 33.22 4.59 -12.50
C GLY A 47 31.88 5.33 -12.65
N LYS A 48 31.15 5.58 -11.56
CA LYS A 48 29.92 6.37 -11.53
C LYS A 48 30.18 7.82 -11.11
N SER A 49 29.30 8.73 -11.50
CA SER A 49 29.33 10.14 -11.12
C SER A 49 28.69 10.38 -9.73
N ILE A 50 29.24 9.74 -8.70
CA ILE A 50 28.83 9.90 -7.30
C ILE A 50 29.88 10.73 -6.55
N HIS A 51 29.45 11.83 -5.93
CA HIS A 51 30.30 12.71 -5.14
C HIS A 51 30.07 12.48 -3.63
N PRO A 52 30.97 11.79 -2.92
CA PRO A 52 30.82 11.58 -1.49
C PRO A 52 31.15 12.84 -0.70
N THR A 53 30.39 13.06 0.38
CA THR A 53 30.61 14.14 1.34
C THR A 53 30.52 13.59 2.77
N TYR A 54 31.21 14.23 3.71
CA TYR A 54 31.45 13.70 5.05
C TYR A 54 30.96 14.63 6.17
N SER A 55 30.39 15.78 5.82
CA SER A 55 29.66 16.66 6.74
C SER A 55 28.44 17.27 6.03
N LEU A 56 27.44 17.71 6.79
CA LEU A 56 26.27 18.40 6.20
C LEU A 56 26.67 19.69 5.48
N GLU A 57 27.67 20.41 5.99
CA GLU A 57 28.14 21.66 5.38
C GLU A 57 28.86 21.41 4.06
N GLU A 58 29.73 20.40 3.99
CA GLU A 58 30.34 19.94 2.73
C GLU A 58 29.26 19.47 1.73
N PHE A 59 28.29 18.69 2.20
CA PHE A 59 27.16 18.22 1.39
C PHE A 59 26.37 19.38 0.78
N VAL A 60 25.92 20.33 1.60
CA VAL A 60 25.11 21.47 1.16
C VAL A 60 25.89 22.40 0.22
N ASN A 61 27.19 22.62 0.48
CA ASN A 61 28.06 23.44 -0.38
C ASN A 61 28.40 22.78 -1.71
N SER A 62 28.22 21.46 -1.84
CA SER A 62 28.47 20.74 -3.08
C SER A 62 27.34 20.85 -4.10
N LEU A 63 26.17 21.41 -3.75
CA LEU A 63 24.95 21.40 -4.57
C LEU A 63 24.73 22.69 -5.36
N GLU A 64 24.13 22.57 -6.55
CA GLU A 64 23.62 23.70 -7.32
C GLU A 64 22.41 24.35 -6.62
N LYS A 65 22.25 25.68 -6.76
CA LYS A 65 21.09 26.41 -6.25
C LYS A 65 19.98 26.54 -7.32
N PRO A 66 18.68 26.46 -6.97
CA PRO A 66 18.17 26.04 -5.67
C PRO A 66 18.48 24.56 -5.42
N ARG A 67 18.93 24.27 -4.20
CA ARG A 67 19.42 22.95 -3.78
C ARG A 67 18.27 21.97 -3.76
N LYS A 68 18.51 20.76 -4.25
CA LYS A 68 17.54 19.66 -4.28
C LYS A 68 18.11 18.54 -3.43
N ILE A 69 17.48 18.25 -2.29
CA ILE A 69 18.00 17.29 -1.32
C ILE A 69 16.94 16.22 -1.04
N LEU A 70 17.22 14.98 -1.44
CA LEU A 70 16.39 13.82 -1.15
C LEU A 70 16.82 13.16 0.16
N LEU A 71 15.90 13.00 1.10
CA LEU A 71 16.07 12.35 2.39
C LEU A 71 15.54 10.92 2.32
N MET A 72 16.42 9.95 2.49
CA MET A 72 16.13 8.51 2.55
C MET A 72 16.58 7.92 3.90
N VAL A 73 16.12 8.55 4.97
CA VAL A 73 16.44 8.19 6.35
C VAL A 73 15.27 7.47 7.02
N LYS A 74 15.50 6.93 8.23
CA LYS A 74 14.44 6.29 9.00
C LYS A 74 13.35 7.33 9.35
N ALA A 75 12.09 6.98 9.09
CA ALA A 75 10.95 7.83 9.41
C ALA A 75 10.88 8.17 10.92
N GLY A 76 10.24 9.30 11.23
CA GLY A 76 10.12 9.84 12.59
C GLY A 76 11.32 10.70 13.01
N PRO A 77 11.78 10.64 14.27
CA PRO A 77 12.74 11.59 14.84
C PRO A 77 14.07 11.73 14.08
N ALA A 78 14.51 10.68 13.39
CA ALA A 78 15.74 10.74 12.60
C ALA A 78 15.60 11.62 11.34
N THR A 79 14.39 11.72 10.79
CA THR A 79 14.10 12.65 9.69
C THR A 79 14.08 14.09 10.19
N ASP A 80 13.39 14.36 11.30
CA ASP A 80 13.34 15.70 11.90
C ASP A 80 14.74 16.19 12.29
N ALA A 81 15.54 15.37 12.97
CA ALA A 81 16.92 15.71 13.30
C ALA A 81 17.81 16.00 12.07
N THR A 82 17.51 15.36 10.93
CA THR A 82 18.23 15.61 9.68
C THR A 82 17.82 16.95 9.08
N ILE A 83 16.52 17.25 9.08
CA ILE A 83 15.98 18.55 8.63
C ILE A 83 16.54 19.68 9.50
N ASP A 84 16.54 19.53 10.82
CA ASP A 84 17.05 20.53 11.76
C ASP A 84 18.55 20.82 11.55
N GLY A 85 19.34 19.80 11.18
CA GLY A 85 20.76 19.97 10.86
C GLY A 85 21.01 20.61 9.50
N LEU A 86 20.11 20.45 8.53
CA LEU A 86 20.20 21.04 7.20
C LEU A 86 19.74 22.50 7.21
N LEU A 87 18.66 22.82 7.94
CA LEU A 87 17.97 24.10 7.87
C LEU A 87 18.87 25.34 8.01
N PRO A 88 19.84 25.40 8.94
CA PRO A 88 20.74 26.56 9.07
C PRO A 88 21.71 26.75 7.89
N LEU A 89 21.81 25.77 6.99
CA LEU A 89 22.73 25.75 5.85
C LEU A 89 22.02 26.03 4.52
N LEU A 90 20.68 26.04 4.51
CA LEU A 90 19.87 26.24 3.32
C LEU A 90 19.60 27.73 3.06
N ASP A 91 19.41 28.08 1.80
CA ASP A 91 18.94 29.39 1.38
C ASP A 91 17.43 29.35 1.06
N ASP A 92 16.82 30.52 0.94
CA ASP A 92 15.46 30.65 0.41
C ASP A 92 15.34 29.92 -0.94
N ASP A 93 14.19 29.29 -1.15
CA ASP A 93 13.83 28.53 -2.35
C ASP A 93 14.51 27.15 -2.53
N ASP A 94 15.41 26.76 -1.63
CA ASP A 94 15.94 25.40 -1.58
C ASP A 94 14.83 24.37 -1.31
N ILE A 95 15.04 23.12 -1.73
CA ILE A 95 14.03 22.06 -1.75
C ILE A 95 14.52 20.85 -0.97
N LEU A 96 13.78 20.50 0.07
CA LEU A 96 13.90 19.25 0.80
C LEU A 96 12.82 18.27 0.33
N ILE A 97 13.21 17.05 -0.03
CA ILE A 97 12.31 15.97 -0.46
C ILE A 97 12.44 14.83 0.56
N ASP A 98 11.41 14.59 1.37
CA ASP A 98 11.35 13.40 2.23
C ASP A 98 10.83 12.22 1.40
N GLY A 99 11.71 11.27 1.06
CA GLY A 99 11.38 10.05 0.31
C GLY A 99 11.09 8.83 1.21
N GLY A 100 11.04 9.04 2.53
CA GLY A 100 10.81 7.99 3.51
C GLY A 100 9.37 7.45 3.51
N ASN A 101 9.14 6.37 4.27
CA ASN A 101 7.78 5.95 4.61
C ASN A 101 7.29 6.76 5.83
N THR A 102 7.13 8.07 5.64
CA THR A 102 6.73 9.02 6.69
C THR A 102 5.21 9.02 6.87
N ASN A 103 4.74 9.20 8.10
CA ASN A 103 3.32 9.41 8.36
C ASN A 103 2.89 10.77 7.78
N TYR A 104 1.83 10.82 6.99
CA TYR A 104 1.43 12.03 6.27
C TYR A 104 1.18 13.25 7.17
N GLN A 105 0.77 13.04 8.43
CA GLN A 105 0.59 14.13 9.41
C GLN A 105 1.93 14.80 9.78
N ASP A 106 3.02 14.03 9.85
CA ASP A 106 4.36 14.60 10.04
C ASP A 106 4.75 15.44 8.82
N THR A 107 4.37 15.03 7.61
CA THR A 107 4.61 15.81 6.40
C THR A 107 3.79 17.09 6.36
N ILE A 108 2.52 17.07 6.78
CA ILE A 108 1.71 18.29 6.90
C ILE A 108 2.39 19.27 7.87
N ARG A 109 2.81 18.79 9.03
CA ARG A 109 3.53 19.61 10.03
C ARG A 109 4.84 20.17 9.49
N ARG A 110 5.68 19.34 8.85
CA ARG A 110 6.97 19.74 8.27
C ARG A 110 6.80 20.73 7.13
N ASN A 111 5.85 20.47 6.23
CA ASN A 111 5.56 21.33 5.08
C ASN A 111 5.20 22.74 5.53
N LYS A 112 4.34 22.87 6.56
CA LYS A 112 4.02 24.17 7.15
C LYS A 112 5.24 24.87 7.77
N ALA A 113 5.99 24.16 8.61
CA ALA A 113 7.13 24.75 9.32
C ALA A 113 8.26 25.22 8.37
N LEU A 114 8.53 24.46 7.31
CA LEU A 114 9.56 24.81 6.32
C LEU A 114 9.11 25.92 5.37
N ALA A 115 7.81 25.99 5.04
CA ALA A 115 7.27 27.10 4.28
C ALA A 115 7.47 28.45 5.00
N GLU A 116 7.33 28.47 6.33
CA GLU A 116 7.59 29.66 7.17
C GLU A 116 9.08 30.07 7.20
N SER A 117 10.00 29.16 6.89
CA SER A 117 11.44 29.42 6.82
C SER A 117 11.97 29.74 5.42
N GLY A 118 11.10 29.83 4.40
CA GLY A 118 11.50 30.07 3.01
C GLY A 118 12.00 28.82 2.25
N VAL A 119 11.96 27.64 2.89
CA VAL A 119 12.42 26.36 2.30
C VAL A 119 11.23 25.55 1.80
N ASN A 120 11.32 25.07 0.57
CA ASN A 120 10.32 24.22 -0.03
C ASN A 120 10.40 22.78 0.51
N PHE A 121 9.25 22.12 0.68
CA PHE A 121 9.21 20.75 1.19
C PHE A 121 8.27 19.85 0.39
N ILE A 122 8.79 18.75 -0.11
CA ILE A 122 8.03 17.71 -0.80
C ILE A 122 8.05 16.44 0.06
N GLY A 123 6.88 15.95 0.47
CA GLY A 123 6.74 14.58 0.96
C GLY A 123 6.44 13.65 -0.20
N MET A 124 7.33 12.71 -0.49
CA MET A 124 7.25 11.86 -1.67
C MET A 124 7.26 10.38 -1.30
N GLY A 125 6.13 9.72 -1.55
CA GLY A 125 6.11 8.27 -1.49
C GLY A 125 6.98 7.64 -2.58
N VAL A 126 7.82 6.67 -2.22
CA VAL A 126 8.62 5.87 -3.17
C VAL A 126 8.26 4.39 -3.06
N SER A 127 7.80 3.74 -4.14
CA SER A 127 7.44 2.32 -4.15
C SER A 127 8.16 1.55 -5.26
N GLY A 128 8.55 0.30 -4.98
CA GLY A 128 9.24 -0.58 -5.93
C GLY A 128 10.30 -1.51 -5.34
N GLY A 129 10.52 -1.44 -4.03
CA GLY A 129 11.52 -2.26 -3.36
C GLY A 129 12.94 -1.93 -3.80
N GLU A 130 13.86 -2.85 -3.52
CA GLU A 130 15.28 -2.67 -3.82
C GLU A 130 15.55 -2.49 -5.32
N VAL A 131 15.00 -3.40 -6.14
CA VAL A 131 15.19 -3.40 -7.60
C VAL A 131 14.50 -2.19 -8.22
N GLY A 132 13.24 -1.91 -7.86
CA GLY A 132 12.51 -0.77 -8.41
C GLY A 132 13.15 0.57 -8.07
N ALA A 133 13.73 0.74 -6.87
CA ALA A 133 14.49 1.95 -6.55
C ALA A 133 15.65 2.21 -7.52
N LEU A 134 16.31 1.14 -7.99
CA LEU A 134 17.44 1.19 -8.91
C LEU A 134 17.01 1.42 -10.38
N THR A 135 15.93 0.76 -10.81
CA THR A 135 15.56 0.69 -12.24
C THR A 135 14.44 1.65 -12.64
N GLY A 136 13.59 2.03 -11.68
CA GLY A 136 12.39 2.82 -11.91
C GLY A 136 11.32 2.55 -10.86
N PRO A 137 11.17 3.39 -9.81
CA PRO A 137 10.10 3.25 -8.85
C PRO A 137 8.86 4.04 -9.29
N SER A 138 7.75 3.80 -8.60
CA SER A 138 6.61 4.73 -8.57
C SER A 138 6.89 5.84 -7.55
N LEU A 139 6.67 7.09 -7.94
CA LEU A 139 6.92 8.28 -7.13
C LEU A 139 5.63 9.08 -6.93
N MET A 140 5.36 9.47 -5.68
CA MET A 140 4.11 10.10 -5.26
C MET A 140 4.40 11.43 -4.54
N PRO A 141 4.92 12.47 -5.22
CA PRO A 141 5.28 13.74 -4.59
C PRO A 141 4.05 14.57 -4.24
N GLY A 142 3.99 15.08 -3.00
CA GLY A 142 3.06 16.12 -2.56
C GLY A 142 3.79 17.24 -1.81
N GLY A 143 3.25 18.45 -1.86
CA GLY A 143 3.91 19.66 -1.34
C GLY A 143 3.53 20.90 -2.13
N GLN A 144 4.35 21.94 -2.11
CA GLN A 144 4.17 23.11 -2.97
C GLN A 144 4.33 22.71 -4.44
N GLU A 145 3.39 23.12 -5.30
CA GLU A 145 3.42 22.80 -6.74
C GLU A 145 4.64 23.42 -7.44
N ASP A 146 5.00 24.66 -7.09
CA ASP A 146 6.20 25.32 -7.61
C ASP A 146 7.50 24.57 -7.27
N ALA A 147 7.55 23.92 -6.10
CA ALA A 147 8.68 23.09 -5.71
C ALA A 147 8.73 21.80 -6.53
N TYR A 148 7.57 21.16 -6.74
CA TYR A 148 7.46 19.98 -7.61
C TYR A 148 7.94 20.29 -9.04
N ASN A 149 7.52 21.42 -9.61
CA ASN A 149 7.93 21.84 -10.96
C ASN A 149 9.45 22.00 -11.12
N LYS A 150 10.20 22.28 -10.04
CA LYS A 150 11.66 22.40 -10.05
C LYS A 150 12.40 21.06 -9.98
N VAL A 151 11.70 19.98 -9.59
CA VAL A 151 12.27 18.64 -9.44
C VAL A 151 11.65 17.63 -10.41
N SER A 152 10.56 18.00 -11.11
CA SER A 152 9.76 17.13 -11.96
C SER A 152 10.59 16.40 -13.01
N ASP A 153 11.56 17.06 -13.65
CA ASP A 153 12.39 16.44 -14.69
C ASP A 153 13.31 15.34 -14.14
N ILE A 154 13.82 15.51 -12.91
CA ILE A 154 14.62 14.48 -12.24
C ILE A 154 13.72 13.32 -11.83
N LEU A 155 12.58 13.62 -11.21
CA LEU A 155 11.64 12.60 -10.76
C LEU A 155 11.08 11.79 -11.94
N ASP A 156 10.75 12.45 -13.05
CA ASP A 156 10.29 11.82 -14.28
C ASP A 156 11.35 10.88 -14.88
N ALA A 157 12.61 11.34 -14.94
CA ALA A 157 13.70 10.56 -15.51
C ALA A 157 13.99 9.27 -14.73
N ILE A 158 13.80 9.28 -13.40
CA ILE A 158 14.09 8.13 -12.54
C ILE A 158 12.89 7.23 -12.31
N ALA A 159 11.66 7.71 -12.52
CA ALA A 159 10.44 6.93 -12.33
C ALA A 159 10.32 5.79 -13.35
N ALA A 160 9.58 4.74 -12.98
CA ALA A 160 9.18 3.70 -13.93
C ALA A 160 8.38 4.31 -15.10
N LYS A 161 8.54 3.73 -16.28
CA LYS A 161 7.71 4.06 -17.45
C LYS A 161 6.78 2.90 -17.73
N ALA A 162 5.49 3.20 -17.87
CA ALA A 162 4.50 2.24 -18.33
C ALA A 162 4.72 1.88 -19.81
N GLN A 163 4.07 0.82 -20.29
CA GLN A 163 4.22 0.33 -21.67
C GLN A 163 3.86 1.39 -22.73
N ASP A 164 2.96 2.32 -22.40
CA ASP A 164 2.56 3.46 -23.24
C ASP A 164 3.55 4.64 -23.18
N GLY A 165 4.65 4.51 -22.43
CA GLY A 165 5.64 5.56 -22.20
C GLY A 165 5.30 6.53 -21.08
N ALA A 166 4.11 6.44 -20.48
CA ALA A 166 3.71 7.34 -19.40
C ALA A 166 4.55 7.08 -18.13
N SER A 167 4.91 8.17 -17.45
CA SER A 167 5.74 8.12 -16.26
C SER A 167 4.94 7.74 -15.02
N CYS A 168 5.52 6.92 -14.15
CA CYS A 168 4.93 6.56 -12.85
C CYS A 168 5.23 7.61 -11.77
N VAL A 169 5.08 8.88 -12.14
CA VAL A 169 5.12 10.04 -11.25
C VAL A 169 4.13 11.08 -11.72
N THR A 170 3.41 11.68 -10.78
CA THR A 170 2.57 12.87 -11.01
C THR A 170 2.56 13.69 -9.72
N TYR A 171 2.23 14.98 -9.82
CA TYR A 171 1.96 15.79 -8.63
C TYR A 171 0.67 15.30 -7.97
N ILE A 172 0.78 14.83 -6.73
CA ILE A 172 -0.35 14.21 -6.02
C ILE A 172 -1.29 15.27 -5.45
N GLY A 173 -0.74 16.38 -4.96
CA GLY A 173 -1.48 17.41 -4.26
C GLY A 173 -0.64 18.10 -3.20
N PRO A 174 -1.24 19.00 -2.40
CA PRO A 174 -0.52 19.81 -1.45
C PRO A 174 -0.04 18.99 -0.23
N ASN A 175 0.90 19.56 0.51
CA ASN A 175 1.35 19.08 1.82
C ASN A 175 1.63 17.55 1.91
N GLY A 176 0.89 16.81 2.73
CA GLY A 176 1.06 15.38 3.00
C GLY A 176 0.42 14.44 1.98
N ALA A 177 -0.22 14.95 0.92
CA ALA A 177 -0.98 14.13 -0.03
C ALA A 177 -0.16 12.96 -0.62
N GLY A 178 1.10 13.23 -0.97
CA GLY A 178 2.01 12.20 -1.52
C GLY A 178 2.27 11.02 -0.58
N HIS A 179 2.59 11.30 0.69
CA HIS A 179 2.76 10.26 1.70
C HIS A 179 1.45 9.59 2.11
N TYR A 180 0.31 10.29 2.02
CA TYR A 180 -0.99 9.68 2.23
C TYR A 180 -1.31 8.63 1.17
N VAL A 181 -1.14 8.96 -0.12
CA VAL A 181 -1.32 8.02 -1.23
C VAL A 181 -0.38 6.81 -1.07
N LYS A 182 0.87 7.03 -0.63
CA LYS A 182 1.79 5.94 -0.34
C LYS A 182 1.37 5.06 0.83
N MET A 183 0.79 5.64 1.87
CA MET A 183 0.22 4.90 3.00
C MET A 183 -0.91 3.99 2.50
N VAL A 184 -1.83 4.50 1.69
CA VAL A 184 -2.93 3.71 1.11
C VAL A 184 -2.39 2.61 0.19
N HIS A 185 -1.43 2.90 -0.69
CA HIS A 185 -0.73 1.90 -1.51
C HIS A 185 -0.23 0.73 -0.64
N ASN A 186 0.44 1.01 0.48
CA ASN A 186 0.93 -0.05 1.37
C ASN A 186 -0.19 -0.81 2.08
N GLY A 187 -1.33 -0.16 2.34
CA GLY A 187 -2.52 -0.85 2.85
C GLY A 187 -3.04 -1.87 1.84
N ILE A 188 -3.18 -1.44 0.57
CA ILE A 188 -3.58 -2.30 -0.54
C ILE A 188 -2.58 -3.45 -0.74
N GLU A 189 -1.27 -3.18 -0.65
CA GLU A 189 -0.21 -4.19 -0.69
C GLU A 189 -0.42 -5.26 0.39
N TYR A 190 -0.81 -4.87 1.61
CA TYR A 190 -1.06 -5.83 2.70
C TYR A 190 -2.24 -6.74 2.38
N ALA A 191 -3.30 -6.20 1.80
CA ALA A 191 -4.45 -6.98 1.37
C ALA A 191 -4.10 -7.93 0.21
N ASP A 192 -3.41 -7.46 -0.82
CA ASP A 192 -3.02 -8.32 -1.95
C ASP A 192 -2.18 -9.51 -1.48
N MET A 193 -1.17 -9.26 -0.62
CA MET A 193 -0.37 -10.34 -0.03
C MET A 193 -1.21 -11.31 0.81
N GLN A 194 -2.15 -10.81 1.61
CA GLN A 194 -2.99 -11.64 2.46
C GLN A 194 -3.96 -12.51 1.65
N LEU A 195 -4.59 -11.95 0.62
CA LEU A 195 -5.50 -12.68 -0.28
C LEU A 195 -4.76 -13.78 -1.07
N ILE A 196 -3.52 -13.52 -1.49
CA ILE A 196 -2.65 -14.52 -2.11
C ILE A 196 -2.29 -15.62 -1.10
N ALA A 197 -1.97 -15.27 0.14
CA ALA A 197 -1.68 -16.23 1.21
C ALA A 197 -2.90 -17.12 1.53
N GLU A 198 -4.11 -16.58 1.53
CA GLU A 198 -5.36 -17.36 1.69
C GLU A 198 -5.58 -18.31 0.52
N SER A 199 -5.30 -17.87 -0.71
CA SER A 199 -5.35 -18.74 -1.89
C SER A 199 -4.38 -19.91 -1.75
N TYR A 200 -3.14 -19.63 -1.30
CA TYR A 200 -2.14 -20.64 -0.99
C TYR A 200 -2.61 -21.61 0.09
N ALA A 201 -3.16 -21.13 1.20
CA ALA A 201 -3.67 -21.99 2.27
C ALA A 201 -4.78 -22.93 1.76
N MET A 202 -5.70 -22.45 0.93
CA MET A 202 -6.71 -23.31 0.30
C MET A 202 -6.08 -24.36 -0.64
N MET A 203 -5.07 -24.01 -1.43
CA MET A 203 -4.38 -24.97 -2.30
C MET A 203 -3.59 -26.02 -1.51
N LYS A 204 -2.85 -25.60 -0.49
CA LYS A 204 -2.00 -26.49 0.30
C LYS A 204 -2.80 -27.32 1.30
N ASP A 205 -3.52 -26.66 2.19
CA ASP A 205 -4.10 -27.31 3.38
C ASP A 205 -5.41 -28.04 3.06
N LEU A 206 -6.16 -27.57 2.05
CA LEU A 206 -7.41 -28.21 1.63
C LEU A 206 -7.24 -29.11 0.39
N LEU A 207 -6.59 -28.62 -0.67
CA LEU A 207 -6.43 -29.41 -1.91
C LEU A 207 -5.22 -30.37 -1.88
N GLY A 208 -4.31 -30.22 -0.90
CA GLY A 208 -3.12 -31.06 -0.77
C GLY A 208 -2.14 -30.89 -1.93
N MET A 209 -2.07 -29.70 -2.54
CA MET A 209 -1.19 -29.43 -3.66
C MET A 209 0.27 -29.29 -3.20
N SER A 210 1.17 -29.82 -4.02
CA SER A 210 2.62 -29.68 -3.84
C SER A 210 3.11 -28.28 -4.21
N HIS A 211 4.30 -27.90 -3.73
CA HIS A 211 4.89 -26.59 -4.06
C HIS A 211 5.08 -26.37 -5.57
N THR A 212 5.34 -27.43 -6.35
CA THR A 212 5.48 -27.35 -7.81
C THR A 212 4.13 -27.09 -8.50
N GLU A 213 3.06 -27.76 -8.06
CA GLU A 213 1.69 -27.51 -8.56
C GLU A 213 1.22 -26.10 -8.21
N ILE A 214 1.52 -25.62 -6.99
CA ILE A 214 1.20 -24.26 -6.56
C ILE A 214 1.99 -23.23 -7.36
N SER A 215 3.30 -23.46 -7.59
CA SER A 215 4.12 -22.61 -8.46
C SER A 215 3.53 -22.49 -9.86
N GLN A 216 3.18 -23.63 -10.48
CA GLN A 216 2.60 -23.63 -11.82
C GLN A 216 1.26 -22.92 -11.85
N THR A 217 0.41 -23.13 -10.84
CA THR A 217 -0.89 -22.45 -10.74
C THR A 217 -0.74 -20.93 -10.70
N PHE A 218 0.16 -20.40 -9.87
CA PHE A 218 0.39 -18.95 -9.83
C PHE A 218 0.97 -18.42 -11.14
N LYS A 219 1.82 -19.18 -11.84
CA LYS A 219 2.31 -18.81 -13.18
C LYS A 219 1.19 -18.76 -14.21
N ASP A 220 0.27 -19.73 -14.17
CA ASP A 220 -0.90 -19.77 -15.06
C ASP A 220 -1.87 -18.60 -14.76
N TRP A 221 -2.09 -18.29 -13.48
CA TRP A 221 -2.89 -17.14 -13.08
C TRP A 221 -2.23 -15.81 -13.49
N ASN A 222 -0.89 -15.72 -13.45
CA ASN A 222 -0.15 -14.54 -13.88
C ASN A 222 -0.26 -14.28 -15.38
N ALA A 223 -0.54 -15.32 -16.19
CA ALA A 223 -0.78 -15.18 -17.62
C ALA A 223 -2.22 -14.71 -17.95
N GLY A 224 -3.10 -14.65 -16.95
CA GLY A 224 -4.50 -14.23 -17.08
C GLY A 224 -4.78 -12.89 -16.40
N GLU A 225 -6.03 -12.66 -15.97
CA GLU A 225 -6.46 -11.37 -15.40
C GLU A 225 -5.80 -10.99 -14.06
N LEU A 226 -5.16 -11.96 -13.40
CA LEU A 226 -4.41 -11.77 -12.15
C LEU A 226 -2.96 -11.34 -12.37
N GLU A 227 -2.52 -11.15 -13.61
CA GLU A 227 -1.19 -10.61 -13.93
C GLU A 227 -0.84 -9.46 -13.00
N SER A 228 0.20 -9.68 -12.19
CA SER A 228 0.73 -8.72 -11.24
C SER A 228 2.06 -9.18 -10.69
N TYR A 229 2.87 -8.23 -10.24
CA TYR A 229 4.17 -8.55 -9.64
C TYR A 229 4.07 -9.49 -8.44
N LEU A 230 3.07 -9.32 -7.57
CA LEU A 230 2.91 -10.17 -6.39
C LEU A 230 2.58 -11.62 -6.77
N ILE A 231 1.82 -11.85 -7.85
CA ILE A 231 1.52 -13.19 -8.35
C ILE A 231 2.76 -13.81 -9.00
N GLU A 232 3.47 -13.02 -9.82
CA GLU A 232 4.75 -13.42 -10.44
C GLU A 232 5.76 -13.93 -9.40
N ILE A 233 6.09 -13.10 -8.41
CA ILE A 233 7.09 -13.48 -7.39
C ILE A 233 6.58 -14.64 -6.53
N THR A 234 5.27 -14.79 -6.35
CA THR A 234 4.72 -15.93 -5.59
C THR A 234 4.98 -17.23 -6.36
N GLY A 235 4.76 -17.24 -7.68
CA GLY A 235 5.12 -18.37 -8.53
C GLY A 235 6.60 -18.75 -8.43
N ASP A 236 7.49 -17.75 -8.39
CA ASP A 236 8.94 -17.95 -8.28
C ASP A 236 9.38 -18.41 -6.88
N ILE A 237 8.77 -17.88 -5.81
CA ILE A 237 9.07 -18.25 -4.42
C ILE A 237 8.94 -19.77 -4.21
N PHE A 238 7.90 -20.38 -4.77
CA PHE A 238 7.68 -21.83 -4.66
C PHE A 238 8.68 -22.69 -5.44
N THR A 239 9.50 -22.09 -6.31
CA THR A 239 10.61 -22.80 -7.00
C THR A 239 11.92 -22.75 -6.22
N LYS A 240 12.02 -21.91 -5.19
CA LYS A 240 13.25 -21.75 -4.42
C LYS A 240 13.39 -22.88 -3.40
N LEU A 241 14.39 -23.72 -3.60
CA LEU A 241 14.76 -24.79 -2.67
C LEU A 241 15.86 -24.34 -1.71
N ASP A 242 15.87 -24.92 -0.52
CA ASP A 242 16.93 -24.81 0.49
C ASP A 242 18.06 -25.82 0.22
N GLU A 243 19.13 -25.80 1.02
CA GLU A 243 20.33 -26.62 0.85
C GLU A 243 20.07 -28.14 0.84
N ASP A 244 18.97 -28.60 1.45
CA ASP A 244 18.54 -30.00 1.48
C ASP A 244 17.51 -30.37 0.39
N ASN A 245 17.26 -29.47 -0.56
CA ASN A 245 16.28 -29.59 -1.64
C ASN A 245 14.80 -29.52 -1.20
N GLU A 246 14.51 -29.13 0.05
CA GLU A 246 13.12 -28.83 0.46
C GLU A 246 12.73 -27.40 0.07
N PRO A 247 11.43 -27.11 -0.16
CA PRO A 247 10.98 -25.76 -0.51
C PRO A 247 11.30 -24.75 0.60
N LEU A 248 12.05 -23.69 0.28
CA LEU A 248 12.50 -22.72 1.28
C LEU A 248 11.32 -22.08 2.03
N VAL A 249 10.20 -21.84 1.34
CA VAL A 249 8.98 -21.25 1.91
C VAL A 249 8.41 -22.05 3.08
N GLU A 250 8.58 -23.38 3.08
CA GLU A 250 8.11 -24.27 4.16
C GLU A 250 8.97 -24.17 5.43
N LYS A 251 10.16 -23.57 5.32
CA LYS A 251 11.11 -23.37 6.43
C LYS A 251 11.09 -21.95 6.99
N ILE A 252 10.48 -21.01 6.28
CA ILE A 252 10.35 -19.63 6.75
C ILE A 252 9.39 -19.61 7.94
N LEU A 253 9.82 -18.99 9.04
CA LEU A 253 8.98 -18.80 10.21
C LEU A 253 7.74 -17.97 9.84
N ASP A 254 6.56 -18.49 10.15
CA ASP A 254 5.24 -17.91 9.86
C ASP A 254 4.88 -16.74 10.80
N THR A 255 5.80 -15.77 10.92
CA THR A 255 5.65 -14.54 11.70
C THR A 255 5.88 -13.34 10.79
N ALA A 256 4.80 -12.77 10.27
CA ALA A 256 4.88 -11.68 9.31
C ALA A 256 5.27 -10.35 9.97
N GLY A 257 6.46 -9.84 9.63
CA GLY A 257 6.88 -8.49 10.04
C GLY A 257 6.04 -7.37 9.41
N GLN A 258 6.04 -6.21 10.06
CA GLN A 258 5.39 -4.99 9.54
C GLN A 258 6.11 -3.73 10.00
N LYS A 259 6.10 -2.69 9.16
CA LYS A 259 6.77 -1.40 9.41
C LYS A 259 5.79 -0.26 9.78
N GLY A 260 4.53 -0.59 10.05
CA GLY A 260 3.52 0.35 10.55
C GLY A 260 2.59 0.97 9.49
N THR A 261 3.00 1.07 8.23
CA THR A 261 2.19 1.76 7.20
C THR A 261 0.82 1.12 6.96
N GLY A 262 0.71 -0.21 6.93
CA GLY A 262 -0.60 -0.88 6.79
C GLY A 262 -1.53 -0.63 7.99
N LYS A 263 -0.96 -0.56 9.20
CA LYS A 263 -1.68 -0.16 10.41
C LYS A 263 -2.16 1.29 10.32
N TRP A 264 -1.34 2.21 9.81
CA TRP A 264 -1.74 3.61 9.64
C TRP A 264 -2.92 3.75 8.67
N THR A 265 -2.93 3.01 7.55
CA THR A 265 -4.07 3.00 6.62
C THR A 265 -5.37 2.60 7.32
N SER A 266 -5.31 1.57 8.16
CA SER A 266 -6.47 1.07 8.92
C SER A 266 -6.92 2.06 10.00
N ILE A 267 -5.99 2.65 10.75
CA ILE A 267 -6.30 3.68 11.75
C ILE A 267 -6.96 4.89 11.08
N ASN A 268 -6.40 5.36 9.97
CA ASN A 268 -6.95 6.50 9.27
C ASN A 268 -8.35 6.20 8.70
N ALA A 269 -8.63 4.98 8.23
CA ALA A 269 -9.98 4.62 7.83
C ALA A 269 -10.98 4.69 8.98
N LEU A 270 -10.60 4.29 10.20
CA LEU A 270 -11.43 4.44 11.39
C LEU A 270 -11.67 5.93 11.73
N GLU A 271 -10.65 6.77 11.61
CA GLU A 271 -10.76 8.23 11.82
C GLU A 271 -11.70 8.89 10.81
N LEU A 272 -11.67 8.44 9.55
CA LEU A 272 -12.52 8.95 8.47
C LEU A 272 -13.93 8.33 8.45
N GLY A 273 -14.19 7.29 9.24
CA GLY A 273 -15.44 6.54 9.22
C GLY A 273 -15.65 5.70 7.94
N ILE A 274 -14.57 5.22 7.31
CA ILE A 274 -14.62 4.41 6.07
C ILE A 274 -14.47 2.91 6.39
N PRO A 275 -15.33 2.03 5.83
CA PRO A 275 -15.27 0.59 6.09
C PRO A 275 -14.13 -0.09 5.31
N LEU A 276 -12.89 0.04 5.78
CA LEU A 276 -11.68 -0.55 5.18
C LEU A 276 -11.39 -1.98 5.70
N THR A 277 -12.38 -2.85 5.61
CA THR A 277 -12.37 -4.16 6.31
C THR A 277 -11.24 -5.09 5.86
N ILE A 278 -10.97 -5.21 4.56
CA ILE A 278 -10.06 -6.24 4.02
C ILE A 278 -8.60 -5.92 4.37
N ILE A 279 -8.21 -4.65 4.25
CA ILE A 279 -6.87 -4.18 4.63
C ILE A 279 -6.68 -4.31 6.14
N THR A 280 -7.70 -3.97 6.94
CA THR A 280 -7.63 -4.09 8.40
C THR A 280 -7.51 -5.54 8.85
N GLU A 281 -8.28 -6.46 8.27
CA GLU A 281 -8.11 -7.91 8.53
C GLU A 281 -6.71 -8.40 8.13
N SER A 282 -6.14 -7.85 7.05
CA SER A 282 -4.77 -8.18 6.64
C SER A 282 -3.71 -7.69 7.64
N VAL A 283 -3.97 -6.59 8.34
CA VAL A 283 -3.12 -6.14 9.46
C VAL A 283 -3.27 -7.09 10.65
N PHE A 284 -4.50 -7.47 11.01
CA PHE A 284 -4.73 -8.42 12.11
C PHE A 284 -4.18 -9.82 11.83
N ALA A 285 -4.23 -10.28 10.58
CA ALA A 285 -3.61 -11.53 10.14
C ALA A 285 -2.09 -11.55 10.41
N ARG A 286 -1.41 -10.41 10.22
CA ARG A 286 0.02 -10.30 10.61
C ARG A 286 0.20 -10.33 12.13
N PHE A 287 -0.68 -9.70 12.90
CA PHE A 287 -0.60 -9.71 14.36
C PHE A 287 -0.81 -11.12 14.93
N ILE A 288 -1.83 -11.84 14.47
CA ILE A 288 -2.07 -13.22 14.90
C ILE A 288 -0.93 -14.16 14.46
N SER A 289 -0.30 -13.92 13.30
CA SER A 289 0.90 -14.67 12.91
C SER A 289 2.06 -14.44 13.88
N SER A 290 2.20 -13.23 14.44
CA SER A 290 3.32 -12.83 15.30
C SER A 290 3.26 -13.46 16.70
N ILE A 291 2.08 -13.85 17.20
CA ILE A 291 1.92 -14.55 18.48
C ILE A 291 2.14 -16.07 18.33
N LYS A 292 3.24 -16.46 17.66
CA LYS A 292 3.53 -17.85 17.27
C LYS A 292 3.50 -18.84 18.42
N GLU A 293 4.12 -18.51 19.55
CA GLU A 293 4.16 -19.40 20.73
C GLU A 293 2.76 -19.67 21.28
N GLU A 294 1.92 -18.63 21.37
CA GLU A 294 0.53 -18.77 21.80
C GLU A 294 -0.26 -19.65 20.84
N ARG A 295 -0.11 -19.48 19.52
CA ARG A 295 -0.76 -20.34 18.51
C ARG A 295 -0.33 -21.80 18.62
N VAL A 296 0.96 -22.07 18.81
CA VAL A 296 1.49 -23.44 18.99
C VAL A 296 0.97 -24.09 20.26
N ASN A 297 0.77 -23.32 21.33
CA ASN A 297 0.17 -23.83 22.56
C ASN A 297 -1.33 -24.09 22.36
N ALA A 298 -2.05 -23.14 21.74
CA ALA A 298 -3.47 -23.27 21.44
C ALA A 298 -3.78 -24.47 20.54
N SER A 299 -2.94 -24.77 19.54
CA SER A 299 -3.15 -25.90 18.62
C SER A 299 -3.08 -27.28 19.29
N LYS A 300 -2.56 -27.37 20.53
CA LYS A 300 -2.52 -28.61 21.31
C LYS A 300 -3.77 -28.79 22.20
N SER A 301 -4.57 -27.73 22.37
CA SER A 301 -5.70 -27.69 23.31
C SER A 301 -7.04 -27.42 22.64
N LEU A 302 -7.04 -26.70 21.51
CA LEU A 302 -8.24 -26.40 20.75
C LEU A 302 -8.35 -27.36 19.56
N ASN A 303 -9.51 -28.00 19.43
CA ASN A 303 -9.81 -28.89 18.31
C ASN A 303 -10.53 -28.11 17.19
N GLY A 304 -10.25 -28.48 15.94
CA GLY A 304 -10.95 -28.00 14.74
C GLY A 304 -11.35 -29.17 13.84
N PRO A 305 -12.11 -28.90 12.76
CA PRO A 305 -12.36 -29.91 11.73
C PRO A 305 -11.04 -30.32 11.05
N THR A 306 -10.99 -31.55 10.55
CA THR A 306 -9.91 -31.99 9.66
C THR A 306 -10.27 -31.58 8.24
N ALA A 307 -9.41 -30.83 7.57
CA ALA A 307 -9.63 -30.43 6.19
C ALA A 307 -9.67 -31.67 5.28
N SER A 308 -10.74 -31.76 4.49
CA SER A 308 -10.91 -32.82 3.49
C SER A 308 -11.69 -32.27 2.29
N PHE A 309 -11.26 -32.62 1.09
CA PHE A 309 -11.89 -32.16 -0.14
C PHE A 309 -12.08 -33.31 -1.13
N ASP A 310 -13.33 -33.72 -1.32
CA ASP A 310 -13.73 -34.83 -2.21
C ASP A 310 -14.31 -34.34 -3.56
N GLY A 311 -14.27 -33.03 -3.82
CA GLY A 311 -14.77 -32.42 -5.05
C GLY A 311 -13.74 -32.43 -6.20
N ASP A 312 -14.11 -31.83 -7.32
CA ASP A 312 -13.19 -31.60 -8.44
C ASP A 312 -12.17 -30.50 -8.05
N LYS A 313 -10.89 -30.90 -7.94
CA LYS A 313 -9.80 -29.99 -7.57
C LYS A 313 -9.62 -28.87 -8.59
N GLN A 314 -9.76 -29.14 -9.88
CA GLN A 314 -9.57 -28.13 -10.92
C GLN A 314 -10.72 -27.12 -10.95
N GLU A 315 -11.96 -27.61 -10.79
CA GLU A 315 -13.12 -26.71 -10.66
C GLU A 315 -12.97 -25.80 -9.44
N PHE A 316 -12.54 -26.35 -8.30
CA PHE A 316 -12.37 -25.57 -7.08
C PHE A 316 -11.18 -24.62 -7.15
N LEU A 317 -10.10 -24.99 -7.86
CA LEU A 317 -8.97 -24.10 -8.11
C LEU A 317 -9.39 -22.86 -8.90
N GLU A 318 -10.26 -23.02 -9.89
CA GLU A 318 -10.86 -21.88 -10.61
C GLU A 318 -11.74 -21.02 -9.68
N LYS A 319 -12.45 -21.64 -8.72
CA LYS A 319 -13.19 -20.87 -7.71
C LYS A 319 -12.27 -20.06 -6.81
N ILE A 320 -11.13 -20.62 -6.39
CA ILE A 320 -10.11 -19.88 -5.61
C ILE A 320 -9.59 -18.69 -6.43
N ARG A 321 -9.28 -18.89 -7.71
CA ARG A 321 -8.81 -17.81 -8.61
C ARG A 321 -9.82 -16.67 -8.70
N LYS A 322 -11.11 -16.99 -8.91
CA LYS A 322 -12.21 -16.01 -8.96
C LYS A 322 -12.42 -15.31 -7.62
N ALA A 323 -12.35 -16.05 -6.51
CA ALA A 323 -12.44 -15.51 -5.16
C ALA A 323 -11.32 -14.51 -4.87
N LEU A 324 -10.08 -14.83 -5.26
CA LEU A 324 -8.93 -13.94 -5.18
C LEU A 324 -9.16 -12.65 -5.96
N TYR A 325 -9.58 -12.76 -7.22
CA TYR A 325 -9.78 -11.59 -8.07
C TYR A 325 -10.91 -10.67 -7.59
N MET A 326 -12.06 -11.23 -7.21
CA MET A 326 -13.17 -10.45 -6.65
C MET A 326 -12.78 -9.77 -5.32
N SER A 327 -12.05 -10.46 -4.46
CA SER A 327 -11.61 -9.91 -3.17
C SER A 327 -10.59 -8.78 -3.36
N LYS A 328 -9.71 -8.92 -4.36
CA LYS A 328 -8.81 -7.84 -4.80
C LYS A 328 -9.61 -6.62 -5.26
N ILE A 329 -10.64 -6.78 -6.09
CA ILE A 329 -11.53 -5.67 -6.49
C ILE A 329 -12.14 -4.98 -5.26
N CYS A 330 -12.67 -5.75 -4.31
CA CYS A 330 -13.27 -5.19 -3.09
C CYS A 330 -12.25 -4.39 -2.27
N SER A 331 -11.02 -4.89 -2.11
CA SER A 331 -9.94 -4.21 -1.39
C SER A 331 -9.58 -2.85 -2.03
N TYR A 332 -9.43 -2.82 -3.36
CA TYR A 332 -9.14 -1.58 -4.08
C TYR A 332 -10.33 -0.62 -4.02
N ALA A 333 -11.57 -1.11 -4.13
CA ALA A 333 -12.76 -0.29 -3.96
C ALA A 333 -12.78 0.44 -2.61
N GLN A 334 -12.43 -0.26 -1.53
CA GLN A 334 -12.32 0.33 -0.19
C GLN A 334 -11.18 1.36 -0.11
N GLY A 335 -9.98 1.04 -0.61
CA GLY A 335 -8.82 1.93 -0.59
C GLY A 335 -9.04 3.22 -1.40
N PHE A 336 -9.69 3.12 -2.56
CA PHE A 336 -10.04 4.30 -3.37
C PHE A 336 -11.15 5.14 -2.73
N ALA A 337 -12.16 4.52 -2.11
CA ALA A 337 -13.16 5.25 -1.33
C ALA A 337 -12.53 6.00 -0.14
N GLN A 338 -11.53 5.39 0.52
CA GLN A 338 -10.75 6.06 1.56
C GLN A 338 -10.00 7.29 1.01
N MET A 339 -9.31 7.15 -0.13
CA MET A 339 -8.61 8.30 -0.75
C MET A 339 -9.57 9.42 -1.18
N ARG A 340 -10.75 9.07 -1.70
CA ARG A 340 -11.79 10.06 -2.03
C ARG A 340 -12.20 10.85 -0.79
N LYS A 341 -12.54 10.17 0.30
CA LYS A 341 -12.95 10.82 1.55
C LYS A 341 -11.84 11.69 2.15
N ALA A 342 -10.60 11.21 2.16
CA ALA A 342 -9.46 11.99 2.62
C ALA A 342 -9.21 13.23 1.75
N SER A 343 -9.40 13.10 0.42
CA SER A 343 -9.29 14.24 -0.49
C SER A 343 -10.34 15.31 -0.22
N GLU A 344 -11.56 14.93 0.19
CA GLU A 344 -12.62 15.85 0.60
C GLU A 344 -12.26 16.55 1.92
N ASP A 345 -11.86 15.79 2.94
CA ASP A 345 -11.56 16.32 4.28
C ASP A 345 -10.31 17.21 4.34
N HIS A 346 -9.34 16.98 3.44
CA HIS A 346 -8.10 17.74 3.35
C HIS A 346 -8.02 18.71 2.16
N GLU A 347 -9.08 18.83 1.35
CA GLU A 347 -9.15 19.68 0.16
C GLU A 347 -8.01 19.42 -0.86
N TRP A 348 -7.56 18.17 -0.96
CA TRP A 348 -6.42 17.81 -1.82
C TRP A 348 -6.74 17.72 -3.31
N ASN A 349 -8.03 17.62 -3.67
CA ASN A 349 -8.50 17.46 -5.05
C ASN A 349 -7.76 16.32 -5.82
N LEU A 350 -7.57 15.18 -5.15
CA LEU A 350 -6.84 14.04 -5.68
C LEU A 350 -7.44 13.56 -7.00
N LYS A 351 -6.59 13.34 -8.01
CA LYS A 351 -6.97 12.78 -9.30
C LYS A 351 -6.87 11.26 -9.26
N LEU A 352 -7.90 10.59 -8.73
CA LEU A 352 -7.88 9.14 -8.47
C LEU A 352 -7.49 8.29 -9.71
N GLY A 353 -7.94 8.68 -10.91
CA GLY A 353 -7.52 8.03 -12.16
C GLY A 353 -6.01 8.14 -12.43
N GLU A 354 -5.38 9.30 -12.14
CA GLU A 354 -3.93 9.48 -12.25
C GLU A 354 -3.16 8.70 -11.17
N LEU A 355 -3.74 8.54 -9.98
CA LEU A 355 -3.14 7.70 -8.93
C LEU A 355 -3.04 6.24 -9.38
N ALA A 356 -4.08 5.73 -10.06
CA ALA A 356 -4.04 4.38 -10.64
C ALA A 356 -2.94 4.27 -11.70
N MET A 357 -2.71 5.32 -12.50
CA MET A 357 -1.68 5.36 -13.55
C MET A 357 -0.28 5.17 -13.01
N ILE A 358 0.06 5.90 -11.94
CA ILE A 358 1.41 5.84 -11.36
C ILE A 358 1.67 4.55 -10.59
N TRP A 359 0.66 3.74 -10.34
CA TRP A 359 0.82 2.40 -9.74
C TRP A 359 0.96 1.29 -10.80
N ARG A 360 0.69 1.56 -12.09
CA ARG A 360 0.72 0.52 -13.15
C ARG A 360 2.08 -0.13 -13.34
N GLU A 361 3.16 0.58 -13.05
CA GLU A 361 4.53 0.08 -13.09
C GLU A 361 5.34 0.60 -11.89
N GLY A 362 6.52 -0.01 -11.68
CA GLY A 362 7.48 0.40 -10.66
C GLY A 362 7.10 0.04 -9.23
N CYS A 363 5.84 0.19 -8.83
CA CYS A 363 5.38 -0.12 -7.48
C CYS A 363 5.21 -1.63 -7.21
N ILE A 364 4.96 -2.01 -5.94
CA ILE A 364 4.79 -3.42 -5.55
C ILE A 364 3.43 -3.97 -6.01
N ILE A 365 2.38 -3.15 -5.97
CA ILE A 365 1.02 -3.57 -6.35
C ILE A 365 0.75 -3.49 -7.86
N ARG A 366 1.81 -3.29 -8.67
CA ARG A 366 1.68 -3.13 -10.12
C ARG A 366 1.04 -4.36 -10.77
N ALA A 367 0.09 -4.07 -11.66
CA ALA A 367 -0.77 -5.05 -12.30
C ALA A 367 -1.52 -4.41 -13.47
N GLN A 368 -1.85 -5.17 -14.52
CA GLN A 368 -2.79 -4.73 -15.55
C GLN A 368 -4.16 -4.29 -14.98
N PHE A 369 -4.52 -4.79 -13.80
CA PHE A 369 -5.72 -4.42 -13.04
C PHE A 369 -5.88 -2.91 -12.84
N LEU A 370 -4.76 -2.19 -12.68
CA LEU A 370 -4.77 -0.74 -12.46
C LEU A 370 -5.19 0.06 -13.69
N GLN A 371 -4.99 -0.49 -14.90
CA GLN A 371 -5.53 0.12 -16.12
C GLN A 371 -7.06 0.17 -16.07
N LYS A 372 -7.71 -0.89 -15.57
CA LYS A 372 -9.17 -0.93 -15.44
C LYS A 372 -9.70 0.13 -14.46
N ILE A 373 -8.95 0.39 -13.38
CA ILE A 373 -9.29 1.45 -12.44
C ILE A 373 -9.17 2.83 -13.10
N LYS A 374 -8.09 3.05 -13.88
CA LYS A 374 -7.94 4.29 -14.64
C LYS A 374 -9.12 4.48 -15.60
N ASP A 375 -9.45 3.47 -16.40
CA ASP A 375 -10.55 3.52 -17.37
C ASP A 375 -11.88 3.86 -16.67
N ALA A 376 -12.13 3.31 -15.48
CA ALA A 376 -13.33 3.61 -14.70
C ALA A 376 -13.43 5.10 -14.29
N TYR A 377 -12.33 5.71 -13.82
CA TYR A 377 -12.31 7.13 -13.46
C TYR A 377 -12.26 8.06 -14.67
N ASP A 378 -11.68 7.65 -15.79
CA ASP A 378 -11.77 8.39 -17.06
C ASP A 378 -13.23 8.47 -17.54
N ASN A 379 -13.98 7.37 -17.42
CA ASN A 379 -15.39 7.31 -17.78
C ASN A 379 -16.28 8.10 -16.81
N ASN A 380 -16.00 8.02 -15.50
CA ASN A 380 -16.71 8.76 -14.47
C ASN A 380 -15.74 9.28 -13.38
N PRO A 381 -15.28 10.54 -13.49
CA PRO A 381 -14.40 11.14 -12.48
C PRO A 381 -15.01 11.25 -11.08
N ASN A 382 -16.35 11.24 -11.00
CA ASN A 382 -17.11 11.33 -9.74
C ASN A 382 -17.60 9.95 -9.27
N LEU A 383 -16.98 8.86 -9.72
CA LEU A 383 -17.33 7.52 -9.31
C LEU A 383 -17.18 7.37 -7.79
N GLU A 384 -18.30 7.12 -7.11
CA GLU A 384 -18.32 7.02 -5.64
C GLU A 384 -17.57 5.79 -5.12
N ASN A 385 -17.63 4.70 -5.89
CA ASN A 385 -17.06 3.40 -5.55
C ASN A 385 -16.78 2.58 -6.82
N LEU A 386 -15.64 1.91 -6.88
CA LEU A 386 -15.23 1.10 -8.02
C LEU A 386 -16.22 -0.03 -8.35
N LEU A 387 -16.95 -0.56 -7.37
CA LEU A 387 -17.94 -1.62 -7.61
C LEU A 387 -19.12 -1.17 -8.50
N LEU A 388 -19.31 0.14 -8.68
CA LEU A 388 -20.40 0.69 -9.50
C LEU A 388 -20.01 0.88 -10.97
N ASP A 389 -18.72 0.80 -11.31
CA ASP A 389 -18.27 0.84 -12.69
C ASP A 389 -18.68 -0.46 -13.43
N PRO A 390 -19.09 -0.39 -14.73
CA PRO A 390 -19.56 -1.55 -15.46
C PRO A 390 -18.60 -2.74 -15.52
N TYR A 391 -17.29 -2.51 -15.64
CA TYR A 391 -16.32 -3.61 -15.71
C TYR A 391 -16.26 -4.36 -14.38
N PHE A 392 -16.06 -3.63 -13.27
CA PHE A 392 -15.96 -4.26 -11.95
C PHE A 392 -17.28 -4.87 -11.51
N LYS A 393 -18.41 -4.19 -11.79
CA LYS A 393 -19.75 -4.70 -11.50
C LYS A 393 -20.00 -6.07 -12.15
N ASN A 394 -19.60 -6.23 -13.41
CA ASN A 394 -19.78 -7.51 -14.11
C ASN A 394 -18.95 -8.61 -13.44
N ILE A 395 -17.66 -8.36 -13.16
CA ILE A 395 -16.79 -9.35 -12.50
C ILE A 395 -17.34 -9.76 -11.13
N VAL A 396 -17.69 -8.80 -10.26
CA VAL A 396 -18.19 -9.15 -8.92
C VAL A 396 -19.54 -9.82 -8.97
N THR A 397 -20.34 -9.57 -10.01
CA THR A 397 -21.61 -10.29 -10.23
C THR A 397 -21.36 -11.74 -10.66
N ASP A 398 -20.38 -11.97 -11.54
CA ASP A 398 -20.07 -13.29 -12.10
C ASP A 398 -19.26 -14.17 -11.14
N TYR A 399 -18.43 -13.56 -10.27
CA TYR A 399 -17.47 -14.29 -9.43
C TYR A 399 -17.93 -14.47 -7.97
N GLN A 400 -19.01 -13.80 -7.54
CA GLN A 400 -19.47 -13.89 -6.15
C GLN A 400 -19.79 -15.30 -5.68
N ASP A 401 -20.34 -16.16 -6.52
CA ASP A 401 -20.66 -17.54 -6.12
C ASP A 401 -19.40 -18.35 -5.84
N ALA A 402 -18.34 -18.13 -6.62
CA ALA A 402 -17.03 -18.73 -6.36
C ALA A 402 -16.44 -18.26 -5.02
N LEU A 403 -16.51 -16.95 -4.74
CA LEU A 403 -16.08 -16.42 -3.44
C LEU A 403 -16.88 -17.01 -2.27
N ARG A 404 -18.21 -17.11 -2.41
CA ARG A 404 -19.09 -17.73 -1.40
C ARG A 404 -18.75 -19.19 -1.17
N ASP A 405 -18.55 -19.96 -2.24
CA ASP A 405 -18.16 -21.36 -2.16
C ASP A 405 -16.80 -21.56 -1.47
N VAL A 406 -15.81 -20.73 -1.81
CA VAL A 406 -14.48 -20.77 -1.19
C VAL A 406 -14.55 -20.44 0.30
N VAL A 407 -15.25 -19.36 0.68
CA VAL A 407 -15.43 -18.98 2.09
C VAL A 407 -16.19 -20.06 2.86
N ALA A 408 -17.31 -20.54 2.35
CA ALA A 408 -18.10 -21.57 3.00
C ALA A 408 -17.32 -22.87 3.17
N THR A 409 -16.52 -23.25 2.17
CA THR A 409 -15.67 -24.45 2.22
C THR A 409 -14.53 -24.28 3.21
N GLY A 410 -13.86 -23.12 3.22
CA GLY A 410 -12.80 -22.79 4.18
C GLY A 410 -13.31 -22.85 5.62
N VAL A 411 -14.46 -22.22 5.91
CA VAL A 411 -15.09 -22.25 7.23
C VAL A 411 -15.43 -23.68 7.67
N LYS A 412 -16.05 -24.49 6.79
CA LYS A 412 -16.38 -25.90 7.10
C LYS A 412 -15.16 -26.76 7.38
N ASN A 413 -14.02 -26.44 6.77
CA ASN A 413 -12.77 -27.21 6.86
C ASN A 413 -11.75 -26.60 7.82
N GLY A 414 -12.07 -25.50 8.49
CA GLY A 414 -11.15 -24.86 9.44
C GLY A 414 -9.95 -24.19 8.77
N VAL A 415 -10.03 -23.83 7.48
CA VAL A 415 -8.99 -23.06 6.78
C VAL A 415 -9.34 -21.57 6.89
N PRO A 416 -8.51 -20.75 7.57
CA PRO A 416 -8.83 -19.36 7.84
C PRO A 416 -8.72 -18.50 6.58
N THR A 417 -9.79 -17.77 6.26
CA THR A 417 -9.87 -16.88 5.09
C THR A 417 -10.40 -15.49 5.47
N PRO A 418 -9.71 -14.75 6.37
CA PRO A 418 -10.22 -13.48 6.90
C PRO A 418 -10.45 -12.42 5.81
N GLY A 419 -9.56 -12.31 4.82
CA GLY A 419 -9.69 -11.39 3.69
C GLY A 419 -10.83 -11.76 2.76
N PHE A 420 -10.97 -13.04 2.38
CA PHE A 420 -12.11 -13.48 1.56
C PHE A 420 -13.44 -13.32 2.30
N SER A 421 -13.48 -13.66 3.59
CA SER A 421 -14.69 -13.50 4.42
C SER A 421 -15.09 -12.03 4.56
N ALA A 422 -14.11 -11.14 4.80
CA ALA A 422 -14.35 -9.70 4.84
C ALA A 422 -14.84 -9.15 3.48
N SER A 423 -14.38 -9.72 2.37
CA SER A 423 -14.80 -9.33 1.02
C SER A 423 -16.26 -9.66 0.76
N VAL A 424 -16.73 -10.87 1.14
CA VAL A 424 -18.16 -11.23 1.08
C VAL A 424 -19.00 -10.28 1.93
N ASN A 425 -18.60 -10.06 3.18
CA ASN A 425 -19.33 -9.20 4.11
C ASN A 425 -19.42 -7.76 3.61
N TYR A 426 -18.32 -7.21 3.08
CA TYR A 426 -18.31 -5.86 2.52
C TYR A 426 -19.23 -5.76 1.30
N TYR A 427 -19.11 -6.69 0.34
CA TYR A 427 -19.94 -6.68 -0.86
C TYR A 427 -21.44 -6.77 -0.53
N ASP A 428 -21.82 -7.71 0.33
CA ASP A 428 -23.22 -7.90 0.74
C ASP A 428 -23.74 -6.72 1.58
N SER A 429 -22.89 -6.12 2.42
CA SER A 429 -23.29 -4.93 3.19
C SER A 429 -23.47 -3.71 2.29
N TYR A 430 -22.55 -3.49 1.35
CA TYR A 430 -22.54 -2.30 0.49
C TYR A 430 -23.71 -2.29 -0.50
N ARG A 431 -24.16 -3.47 -0.98
CA ARG A 431 -25.29 -3.58 -1.91
C ARG A 431 -26.66 -3.66 -1.24
N SER A 432 -26.72 -3.67 0.10
CA SER A 432 -27.97 -3.78 0.85
C SER A 432 -28.58 -2.39 1.07
N GLU A 433 -29.80 -2.17 0.60
CA GLU A 433 -30.57 -0.95 0.88
C GLU A 433 -30.80 -0.78 2.39
N ASP A 434 -31.06 -1.89 3.08
CA ASP A 434 -31.34 -1.94 4.49
C ASP A 434 -30.40 -2.89 5.24
N LEU A 435 -29.68 -2.33 6.20
CA LEU A 435 -28.85 -3.07 7.15
C LEU A 435 -29.54 -3.20 8.52
N PRO A 436 -29.14 -4.18 9.35
CA PRO A 436 -29.67 -4.35 10.71
C PRO A 436 -29.27 -3.22 11.69
N ALA A 437 -28.67 -2.13 11.20
CA ALA A 437 -28.30 -0.96 11.98
C ALA A 437 -29.53 -0.24 12.59
N ASN A 438 -30.74 -0.49 12.08
CA ASN A 438 -31.98 -0.04 12.72
C ASN A 438 -32.13 -0.59 14.15
N LEU A 439 -31.74 -1.85 14.41
CA LEU A 439 -31.77 -2.42 15.75
C LEU A 439 -30.68 -1.81 16.65
N ILE A 440 -29.49 -1.55 16.11
CA ILE A 440 -28.41 -0.85 16.85
C ILE A 440 -28.91 0.55 17.28
N GLN A 441 -29.56 1.28 16.37
CA GLN A 441 -30.16 2.59 16.68
C GLN A 441 -31.23 2.48 17.77
N ALA A 442 -32.14 1.49 17.68
CA ALA A 442 -33.15 1.25 18.70
C ALA A 442 -32.53 0.94 20.08
N GLN A 443 -31.48 0.10 20.12
CA GLN A 443 -30.76 -0.22 21.36
C GLN A 443 -30.13 1.04 21.98
N ARG A 444 -29.44 1.85 21.17
CA ARG A 444 -28.82 3.11 21.62
C ARG A 444 -29.84 4.10 22.19
N ASP A 445 -30.99 4.21 21.54
CA ASP A 445 -32.08 5.05 22.07
C ASP A 445 -32.67 4.47 23.36
N TYR A 446 -32.82 3.14 23.43
CA TYR A 446 -33.34 2.43 24.60
C TYR A 446 -32.54 2.68 25.86
N PHE A 447 -31.22 2.41 25.85
CA PHE A 447 -30.42 2.49 27.08
C PHE A 447 -29.88 3.89 27.37
N GLY A 448 -29.83 4.77 26.37
CA GLY A 448 -29.06 6.02 26.44
C GLY A 448 -29.75 7.25 25.89
N ALA A 449 -31.02 7.15 25.48
CA ALA A 449 -31.78 8.24 24.86
C ALA A 449 -31.01 8.93 23.71
N HIS A 450 -30.24 8.15 22.95
CA HIS A 450 -29.37 8.64 21.88
C HIS A 450 -30.11 9.11 20.63
N THR A 451 -31.43 8.99 20.59
CA THR A 451 -32.30 9.36 19.47
C THR A 451 -32.03 8.57 18.18
N TYR A 452 -32.94 8.66 17.21
CA TYR A 452 -32.84 8.02 15.90
C TYR A 452 -33.67 8.76 14.83
N GLU A 453 -33.38 8.49 13.57
CA GLU A 453 -34.15 8.98 12.42
C GLU A 453 -35.11 7.91 11.88
N ARG A 454 -36.08 8.29 11.05
CA ARG A 454 -37.11 7.38 10.50
C ARG A 454 -37.16 7.41 8.99
N LYS A 455 -37.57 6.29 8.39
CA LYS A 455 -37.73 6.14 6.93
C LYS A 455 -38.99 6.84 6.38
N ASP A 456 -40.02 6.98 7.20
CA ASP A 456 -41.34 7.45 6.78
C ASP A 456 -41.59 8.95 7.02
N ARG A 457 -40.66 9.63 7.72
CA ARG A 457 -40.74 11.08 7.98
C ARG A 457 -39.41 11.66 8.44
N GLN A 458 -39.16 12.91 8.08
CA GLN A 458 -37.97 13.65 8.50
C GLN A 458 -38.04 14.05 9.98
N GLY A 459 -36.89 14.09 10.64
CA GLY A 459 -36.73 14.54 12.02
C GLY A 459 -35.93 13.56 12.88
N VAL A 460 -35.63 13.99 14.11
CA VAL A 460 -34.95 13.21 15.14
C VAL A 460 -35.98 12.79 16.19
N PHE A 461 -36.00 11.50 16.52
CA PHE A 461 -37.01 10.89 17.39
C PHE A 461 -36.35 10.22 18.59
N HIS A 462 -37.05 10.24 19.71
CA HIS A 462 -36.75 9.45 20.90
C HIS A 462 -38.02 8.70 21.29
N THR A 463 -37.89 7.45 21.71
CA THR A 463 -39.01 6.64 22.21
C THR A 463 -38.84 6.39 23.70
N GLN A 464 -39.93 6.52 24.46
CA GLN A 464 -40.01 6.00 25.82
C GLN A 464 -40.25 4.50 25.75
N TRP A 465 -39.17 3.72 25.91
CA TRP A 465 -39.19 2.27 25.68
C TRP A 465 -39.70 1.45 26.86
N VAL A 466 -39.63 2.02 28.07
CA VAL A 466 -40.16 1.46 29.31
C VAL A 466 -41.21 2.42 29.87
N GLU A 467 -42.30 1.88 30.38
CA GLU A 467 -43.26 2.68 31.15
C GLU A 467 -42.63 2.99 32.53
N GLU A 468 -42.71 4.24 32.98
CA GLU A 468 -42.34 4.60 34.35
C GLU A 468 -43.35 3.94 35.30
N GLU A 469 -42.87 3.09 36.23
CA GLU A 469 -43.70 2.49 37.30
C GLU A 469 -44.20 3.52 38.31
#